data_AF-A0A5C7JCG8-F1
#
_entry.id   AF-A0A5C7JCG8-F1
#
_cell.length_a   1.000
_cell.length_b   1.000
_cell.length_c   1.000
_cell.angle_alpha   90.00
_cell.angle_beta   90.00
_cell.angle_gamma   90.00
#
_symmetry.space_group_name_H-M   'P 1'
#
loop_
_entity.id
_entity.type
_entity.pdbx_description
1 polymer ?
#
loop_
_entity_poly.entity_id
_entity_poly.type
_entity_poly.pdbx_seq_one_letter_code
_entity_poly.pdbx_strand_id
1 'polypeptide(L)'
;MIAYIDGLLLKWAAWTKVRRDGGLGFPSVAAGFKLGIHSGNRGDIIGIDEQSLEIEMIVARMRQEKAELFKVVDWFYLAGDMTKERIAKELGCSRDTVYVRLHSVHRFVMEAMQDNEIERQDRLQKMKPQNNFSKCA
;
A
#
# COMPACT_ATOMS: atom_id res chain seq x y z
N MET A 1 -10.12 13.22 5.10
CA MET A 1 -9.16 12.15 4.73
C MET A 1 -9.11 11.14 5.86
N ILE A 2 -8.92 9.85 5.55
CA ILE A 2 -8.80 8.78 6.55
C ILE A 2 -7.31 8.63 6.86
N ALA A 3 -6.87 9.04 8.06
CA ALA A 3 -5.46 9.17 8.42
C ALA A 3 -4.70 7.83 8.41
N TYR A 4 -5.35 6.74 8.81
CA TYR A 4 -4.75 5.40 8.77
C TYR A 4 -4.38 4.99 7.34
N ILE A 5 -5.32 5.11 6.41
CA ILE A 5 -5.12 4.75 5.00
C ILE A 5 -4.10 5.68 4.32
N ASP A 6 -4.11 6.96 4.69
CA ASP A 6 -3.10 7.93 4.23
C ASP A 6 -1.67 7.47 4.59
N GLY A 7 -1.46 7.06 5.85
CA GLY A 7 -0.18 6.52 6.30
C GLY A 7 0.24 5.24 5.59
N LEU A 8 -0.70 4.34 5.29
CA LEU A 8 -0.41 3.13 4.51
C LEU A 8 -0.01 3.45 3.08
N LEU A 9 -0.73 4.35 2.42
CA LEU A 9 -0.42 4.77 1.05
C LEU A 9 0.91 5.52 0.98
N LEU A 10 1.28 6.31 1.99
CA LEU A 10 2.60 6.95 2.07
C LEU A 10 3.72 5.92 2.22
N LYS A 11 3.56 4.90 3.08
CA LYS A 11 4.53 3.80 3.23
C LYS A 11 4.68 3.01 1.94
N TRP A 12 3.55 2.63 1.35
CA TRP A 12 3.52 1.94 0.05
C TRP A 12 4.21 2.77 -1.03
N ALA A 13 3.93 4.07 -1.13
CA ALA A 13 4.54 4.92 -2.14
C ALA A 13 6.05 5.07 -1.95
N ALA A 14 6.53 5.18 -0.70
CA ALA A 14 7.95 5.16 -0.39
C ALA A 14 8.61 3.82 -0.78
N TRP A 15 7.97 2.70 -0.44
CA TRP A 15 8.41 1.36 -0.82
C TRP A 15 8.45 1.17 -2.35
N THR A 16 7.42 1.62 -3.06
CA THR A 16 7.31 1.53 -4.52
C THR A 16 8.37 2.38 -5.23
N LYS A 17 8.69 3.57 -4.72
CA LYS A 17 9.76 4.43 -5.27
C LYS A 17 11.12 3.74 -5.22
N VAL A 18 11.50 3.18 -4.06
CA VAL A 18 12.76 2.43 -3.88
C VAL A 18 12.87 1.26 -4.88
N ARG A 19 11.74 0.60 -5.18
CA ARG A 19 11.69 -0.52 -6.12
C ARG A 19 11.74 -0.08 -7.59
N ARG A 20 11.12 1.04 -7.95
CA ARG A 20 11.13 1.61 -9.31
C ARG A 20 12.48 2.21 -9.71
N ASP A 21 13.22 2.76 -8.74
CA ASP A 21 14.58 3.28 -8.95
C ASP A 21 15.63 2.17 -9.16
N GLY A 22 15.19 0.91 -9.30
CA GLY A 22 16.00 -0.19 -9.80
C GLY A 22 17.09 -0.60 -8.84
N GLY A 23 16.73 -0.85 -7.57
CA GLY A 23 17.54 -1.28 -6.41
C GLY A 23 18.81 -2.10 -6.67
N LEU A 24 19.77 -1.51 -7.38
CA LEU A 24 21.16 -1.93 -7.59
C LEU A 24 22.09 -1.05 -6.75
N GLY A 25 21.56 -0.49 -5.66
CA GLY A 25 22.40 -0.08 -4.54
C GLY A 25 22.94 -1.34 -3.89
N PHE A 26 23.98 -1.93 -4.46
CA PHE A 26 24.85 -2.86 -3.74
C PHE A 26 25.13 -2.20 -2.39
N PRO A 27 24.81 -2.81 -1.23
CA PRO A 27 25.31 -2.28 0.01
C PRO A 27 26.84 -2.28 -0.13
N SER A 28 27.51 -1.14 0.07
CA SER A 28 28.97 -1.04 -0.08
C SER A 28 29.73 -1.85 0.97
N VAL A 29 29.03 -2.66 1.76
CA VAL A 29 29.54 -3.43 2.88
C VAL A 29 28.95 -4.83 2.79
N ALA A 30 29.83 -5.83 2.70
CA ALA A 30 29.48 -7.24 2.70
C ALA A 30 28.69 -7.61 3.96
N ALA A 31 27.71 -8.50 3.83
CA ALA A 31 26.78 -8.94 4.87
C ALA A 31 27.43 -9.55 6.14
N GLY A 32 28.76 -9.72 6.17
CA GLY A 32 29.52 -10.30 7.28
C GLY A 32 30.06 -9.31 8.33
N PHE A 33 29.95 -7.99 8.12
CA PHE A 33 30.49 -6.99 9.06
C PHE A 33 29.39 -6.04 9.54
N LYS A 34 28.57 -6.49 10.51
CA LYS A 34 27.66 -5.61 11.26
C LYS A 34 27.81 -5.83 12.77
N LEU A 35 29.02 -5.59 13.26
CA LEU A 35 29.29 -5.25 14.65
C LEU A 35 29.59 -3.74 14.67
N GLY A 36 28.60 -2.93 15.01
CA GLY A 36 28.81 -1.48 15.12
C GLY A 36 27.55 -0.65 14.96
N ILE A 37 26.94 -0.32 16.09
CA ILE A 37 25.84 0.63 16.26
C ILE A 37 26.14 1.94 15.50
N HIS A 38 25.33 2.30 14.52
CA HIS A 38 25.20 3.69 14.04
C HIS A 38 23.74 3.99 13.70
N SER A 39 23.15 4.87 14.51
CA SER A 39 21.91 5.60 14.24
C SER A 39 22.14 6.54 13.04
N GLY A 40 21.50 6.28 11.91
CA GLY A 40 21.57 7.16 10.76
C GLY A 40 20.71 6.65 9.61
N ASN A 41 19.68 7.43 9.28
CA ASN A 41 18.88 7.32 8.06
C ASN A 41 19.73 6.94 6.84
N ARG A 42 19.66 5.67 6.40
CA ARG A 42 19.77 5.25 5.00
C ARG A 42 19.72 3.73 4.90
N GLY A 43 18.80 3.25 4.06
CA GLY A 43 18.79 1.88 3.56
C GLY A 43 18.44 0.85 4.63
N ASP A 44 17.20 0.89 5.11
CA ASP A 44 16.66 -0.31 5.73
C ASP A 44 16.64 -1.41 4.66
N ILE A 45 17.06 -2.60 5.07
CA ILE A 45 17.08 -3.78 4.22
C ILE A 45 15.68 -3.92 3.62
N ILE A 46 15.57 -4.08 2.29
CA ILE A 46 14.30 -4.24 1.58
C ILE A 46 13.64 -5.54 2.05
N GLY A 47 13.02 -5.50 3.23
CA GLY A 47 12.06 -6.48 3.67
C GLY A 47 10.89 -6.40 2.69
N ILE A 48 10.40 -7.56 2.27
CA ILE A 48 9.10 -7.63 1.61
C ILE A 48 8.09 -7.21 2.68
N ASP A 49 7.67 -5.95 2.65
CA ASP A 49 6.59 -5.48 3.50
C ASP A 49 5.28 -6.02 2.94
N GLU A 50 4.75 -7.08 3.57
CA GLU A 50 3.53 -7.77 3.16
C GLU A 50 2.36 -6.80 3.02
N GLN A 51 2.27 -5.80 3.91
CA GLN A 51 1.25 -4.77 3.86
C GLN A 51 1.41 -3.87 2.63
N SER A 52 2.63 -3.46 2.28
CA SER A 52 2.88 -2.70 1.05
C SER A 52 2.59 -3.52 -0.21
N LEU A 53 2.83 -4.84 -0.19
CA LEU A 53 2.47 -5.73 -1.30
C LEU A 53 0.95 -5.84 -1.46
N GLU A 54 0.21 -5.97 -0.37
CA GLU A 54 -1.25 -5.98 -0.39
C GLU A 54 -1.81 -4.67 -0.99
N ILE A 55 -1.28 -3.52 -0.55
CA ILE A 55 -1.69 -2.23 -1.10
C ILE A 55 -1.35 -2.10 -2.59
N GLU A 56 -0.19 -2.61 -3.04
CA GLU A 56 0.16 -2.64 -4.46
C GLU A 56 -0.88 -3.41 -5.28
N MET A 57 -1.34 -4.56 -4.80
CA MET A 57 -2.39 -5.34 -5.48
C MET A 57 -3.72 -4.56 -5.56
N ILE A 58 -4.11 -3.90 -4.47
CA ILE A 58 -5.32 -3.06 -4.42
C ILE A 58 -5.21 -1.86 -5.37
N VAL A 59 -4.07 -1.19 -5.40
CA VAL A 59 -3.82 -0.04 -6.30
C VAL A 59 -3.79 -0.50 -7.77
N ALA A 60 -3.21 -1.67 -8.06
CA ALA A 60 -3.23 -2.26 -9.40
C ALA A 60 -4.66 -2.56 -9.86
N ARG A 61 -5.52 -3.08 -8.97
CA ARG A 61 -6.95 -3.27 -9.23
C ARG A 61 -7.67 -1.94 -9.45
N MET A 62 -7.39 -0.93 -8.63
CA MET A 62 -7.94 0.42 -8.80
C MET A 62 -7.59 1.03 -10.16
N ARG A 63 -6.37 0.78 -10.67
CA ARG A 63 -5.95 1.25 -12.00
C ARG A 63 -6.84 0.69 -13.12
N GLN A 64 -7.33 -0.53 -12.97
CA GLN A 64 -8.20 -1.19 -13.95
C GLN A 64 -9.66 -0.72 -13.82
N GLU A 65 -10.18 -0.67 -12.60
CA GLU A 65 -11.59 -0.36 -12.35
C GLU A 65 -11.90 1.15 -12.37
N LYS A 66 -10.98 1.97 -11.86
CA LYS A 66 -11.19 3.40 -11.59
C LYS A 66 -9.93 4.21 -11.93
N ALA A 67 -9.58 4.27 -13.22
CA ALA A 67 -8.40 4.98 -13.71
C ALA A 67 -8.30 6.46 -13.25
N GLU A 68 -9.43 7.15 -13.10
CA GLU A 68 -9.47 8.54 -12.62
C GLU A 68 -9.03 8.71 -11.16
N LEU A 69 -9.29 7.71 -10.31
CA LEU A 69 -8.80 7.69 -8.93
C LEU A 69 -7.31 7.35 -8.89
N PHE A 70 -6.90 6.39 -9.72
CA PHE A 70 -5.49 6.01 -9.84
C PHE A 70 -4.61 7.20 -10.27
N LYS A 71 -5.06 8.04 -11.20
CA LYS A 71 -4.31 9.26 -11.59
C LYS A 71 -4.05 10.18 -10.39
N VAL A 72 -5.04 10.35 -9.51
CA VAL A 72 -4.86 11.17 -8.29
C VAL A 72 -3.86 10.52 -7.34
N VAL A 73 -3.90 9.18 -7.21
CA VAL A 73 -2.92 8.44 -6.40
C VAL A 73 -1.51 8.62 -6.94
N ASP A 74 -1.33 8.47 -8.26
CA ASP A 74 -0.03 8.60 -8.92
C ASP A 74 0.54 10.01 -8.71
N TRP A 75 -0.26 11.05 -8.93
CA TRP A 75 0.17 12.43 -8.71
C TRP A 75 0.40 12.80 -7.25
N PHE A 76 -0.42 12.30 -6.32
CA PHE A 76 -0.34 12.70 -4.92
C PHE A 76 0.73 11.93 -4.14
N TYR A 77 0.85 10.62 -4.38
CA TYR A 77 1.75 9.76 -3.60
C TYR A 77 3.05 9.44 -4.35
N LEU A 78 2.99 9.20 -5.67
CA LEU A 78 4.15 8.75 -6.45
C LEU A 78 4.95 9.90 -7.07
N ALA A 79 4.32 10.97 -7.54
CA ALA A 79 5.01 12.08 -8.22
C ALA A 79 5.83 13.01 -7.29
N GLY A 80 5.80 12.79 -5.97
CA GLY A 80 6.55 13.57 -4.98
C GLY A 80 5.71 14.64 -4.27
N ASP A 81 6.37 15.62 -3.64
CA ASP A 81 5.70 16.67 -2.85
C ASP A 81 4.95 17.68 -3.75
N MET A 82 3.78 17.27 -4.22
CA MET A 82 2.88 18.08 -5.04
C MET A 82 1.76 18.67 -4.19
N THR A 83 1.52 19.97 -4.36
CA THR A 83 0.36 20.64 -3.75
C THR A 83 -0.93 20.22 -4.47
N LYS A 84 -2.05 20.21 -3.75
CA LYS A 84 -3.34 19.79 -4.30
C LYS A 84 -3.82 20.72 -5.41
N GLU A 85 -3.44 21.99 -5.33
CA GLU A 85 -3.66 23.01 -6.36
C GLU A 85 -2.92 22.68 -7.66
N ARG A 86 -1.68 22.18 -7.55
CA ARG A 86 -0.91 21.75 -8.73
C ARG A 86 -1.52 20.49 -9.34
N ILE A 87 -1.87 19.51 -8.51
CA ILE A 87 -2.54 18.28 -8.97
C ILE A 87 -3.86 18.61 -9.66
N ALA A 88 -4.64 19.56 -9.13
CA ALA A 88 -5.87 20.02 -9.74
C ALA A 88 -5.63 20.60 -11.15
N LYS A 89 -4.57 21.39 -11.33
CA LYS A 89 -4.15 21.91 -12.64
C LYS A 89 -3.72 20.80 -13.60
N GLU A 90 -2.88 19.87 -13.17
CA GLU A 90 -2.42 18.74 -14.00
C GLU A 90 -3.59 17.83 -14.44
N LEU A 91 -4.59 17.67 -13.58
CA LEU A 91 -5.78 16.86 -13.86
C LEU A 91 -6.91 17.65 -14.52
N GLY A 92 -6.75 18.96 -14.76
CA GLY A 92 -7.79 19.81 -15.34
C GLY A 92 -9.09 19.87 -14.53
N CYS A 93 -9.01 19.77 -13.19
CA CYS A 93 -10.18 19.75 -12.31
C CYS A 93 -10.07 20.78 -11.18
N SER A 94 -11.16 20.98 -10.41
CA SER A 94 -11.13 21.84 -9.24
C SER A 94 -10.37 21.18 -8.08
N ARG A 95 -9.81 22.00 -7.18
CA ARG A 95 -9.17 21.52 -5.96
C ARG A 95 -10.11 20.64 -5.12
N ASP A 96 -11.37 21.00 -5.04
CA ASP A 96 -12.37 20.24 -4.27
C ASP A 96 -12.61 18.86 -4.89
N THR A 97 -12.55 18.76 -6.21
CA THR A 97 -12.60 17.47 -6.92
C THR A 97 -11.42 16.58 -6.54
N VAL A 98 -10.21 17.15 -6.38
CA VAL A 98 -9.04 16.39 -5.91
C VAL A 98 -9.27 15.87 -4.49
N TYR A 99 -9.81 16.67 -3.58
CA TYR A 99 -10.15 16.23 -2.22
C TYR A 99 -11.20 15.11 -2.21
N VAL A 100 -12.24 15.23 -3.02
CA VAL A 100 -13.28 14.19 -3.15
C VAL A 100 -12.69 12.91 -3.71
N ARG A 101 -11.88 12.99 -4.77
CA ARG A 101 -11.21 11.83 -5.35
C ARG A 101 -10.25 11.17 -4.37
N LEU A 102 -9.46 11.95 -3.61
CA LEU A 102 -8.61 11.42 -2.53
C LEU A 102 -9.44 10.72 -1.45
N HIS A 103 -10.56 11.29 -1.03
CA HIS A 103 -11.43 10.62 -0.08
C HIS A 103 -11.98 9.29 -0.62
N SER A 104 -12.39 9.27 -1.89
CA SER A 104 -12.85 8.05 -2.58
C SER A 104 -11.75 7.00 -2.72
N VAL A 105 -10.50 7.40 -2.96
CA VAL A 105 -9.33 6.52 -2.93
C VAL A 105 -9.21 5.85 -1.56
N HIS A 106 -9.28 6.63 -0.48
CA HIS A 106 -9.08 6.08 0.86
C HIS A 106 -10.21 5.09 1.21
N ARG A 107 -11.43 5.38 0.78
CA ARG A 107 -12.57 4.48 0.95
C ARG A 107 -12.38 3.18 0.15
N PHE A 108 -11.99 3.29 -1.12
CA PHE A 108 -11.75 2.11 -1.96
C PHE A 108 -10.69 1.19 -1.37
N VAL A 109 -9.58 1.74 -0.88
CA VAL A 109 -8.51 0.94 -0.26
C VAL A 109 -9.02 0.28 1.02
N MET A 110 -9.75 1.01 1.86
CA MET A 110 -10.35 0.46 3.07
C MET A 110 -11.31 -0.70 2.78
N GLU A 111 -12.23 -0.51 1.83
CA GLU A 111 -13.21 -1.54 1.41
C GLU A 111 -12.47 -2.78 0.87
N ALA A 112 -11.49 -2.59 -0.02
CA ALA A 112 -10.73 -3.69 -0.59
C ALA A 112 -9.92 -4.49 0.46
N MET A 113 -9.35 -3.83 1.47
CA MET A 113 -8.67 -4.51 2.58
C MET A 113 -9.66 -5.31 3.44
N GLN A 114 -10.86 -4.78 3.69
CA GLN A 114 -11.89 -5.49 4.43
C GLN A 114 -12.37 -6.73 3.66
N ASP A 115 -12.59 -6.60 2.35
CA ASP A 115 -12.97 -7.72 1.49
C ASP A 115 -11.90 -8.82 1.51
N ASN A 116 -10.62 -8.46 1.38
CA ASN A 116 -9.51 -9.41 1.47
C ASN A 116 -9.49 -10.15 2.82
N GLU A 117 -9.73 -9.44 3.92
CA GLU A 117 -9.78 -10.03 5.26
C GLU A 117 -10.93 -11.02 5.39
N ILE A 118 -12.12 -10.65 4.91
CA ILE A 118 -13.31 -11.53 4.93
C ILE A 118 -13.02 -12.80 4.12
N GLU A 119 -12.47 -12.68 2.91
CA GLU A 119 -12.11 -13.83 2.10
C GLU A 119 -11.09 -14.74 2.79
N ARG A 120 -10.11 -14.15 3.47
CA ARG A 120 -9.10 -14.91 4.23
C ARG A 120 -9.75 -15.68 5.37
N GLN A 121 -10.62 -15.05 6.14
CA GLN A 121 -11.36 -15.70 7.23
C GLN A 121 -12.27 -16.82 6.73
N ASP A 122 -12.98 -16.61 5.62
CA ASP A 122 -13.85 -17.62 5.03
C ASP A 122 -13.07 -18.85 4.56
N ARG A 123 -11.88 -18.67 3.97
CA ARG A 123 -10.99 -19.77 3.59
C ARG A 123 -10.53 -20.55 4.83
N LEU A 124 -10.17 -19.85 5.90
CA LEU A 124 -9.74 -20.49 7.16
C LEU A 124 -10.88 -21.25 7.83
N GLN A 125 -12.11 -20.71 7.81
CA GLN A 125 -13.29 -21.40 8.34
C GLN A 125 -13.60 -22.69 7.57
N LYS A 126 -13.48 -22.68 6.25
CA LYS A 126 -13.66 -23.88 5.41
C LYS A 126 -12.62 -24.96 5.66
N MET A 127 -11.41 -24.59 6.09
CA MET A 127 -10.31 -25.53 6.37
C MET A 127 -10.38 -26.16 7.76
N LYS A 128 -11.23 -25.67 8.68
CA LYS A 128 -11.37 -26.29 10.01
C LYS A 128 -12.01 -27.68 9.86
N PRO A 129 -11.32 -28.77 10.19
CA PRO A 129 -11.93 -30.10 10.18
C PRO A 129 -13.10 -30.10 11.18
N GLN A 130 -14.27 -30.58 10.76
CA GLN A 130 -15.34 -30.88 11.69
C GLN A 130 -14.87 -32.02 12.59
N ASN A 131 -14.35 -31.67 13.77
CA ASN A 131 -14.15 -32.61 14.86
C ASN A 131 -15.52 -33.05 15.37
N ASN A 132 -16.17 -33.95 14.63
CA ASN A 132 -17.35 -34.68 15.09
C ASN A 132 -16.89 -35.74 16.08
N PHE A 133 -16.48 -35.29 17.27
CA PHE A 133 -16.33 -36.17 18.42
C PHE A 133 -17.68 -36.25 19.15
N SER A 134 -18.24 -37.47 19.09
CA SER A 134 -19.21 -38.06 20.01
C SER A 134 -20.65 -37.55 19.97
N LYS A 135 -21.55 -38.49 19.63
CA LYS A 135 -22.24 -39.29 20.65
C LYS A 135 -22.70 -40.62 20.04
N CYS A 136 -21.88 -41.66 20.14
CA CYS A 136 -22.41 -43.02 20.27
C CYS A 136 -22.85 -43.15 21.73
N ALA A 137 -24.17 -43.14 21.95
CA ALA A 137 -24.82 -43.52 23.19
C ALA A 137 -25.91 -44.53 22.84
#